data_AF-A0A936MJ19-F1
#
_entry.id   AF-A0A936MJ19-F1
#
_cell.length_a   1.000
_cell.length_b   1.000
_cell.length_c   1.000
_cell.angle_alpha   90.00
_cell.angle_beta   90.00
_cell.angle_gamma   90.00
#
_symmetry.space_group_name_H-M   'P 1'
#
loop_
_entity.id
_entity.type
_entity.pdbx_description
1 polymer ?
#
loop_
_entity_poly.entity_id
_entity_poly.type
_entity_poly.pdbx_seq_one_letter_code
_entity_poly.pdbx_strand_id
1 'polypeptide(L)'
;MACVGIDAGVDYPSDLPAPDDQVAAPHPDGEASIRLNGFVIKDDVCKDIDTHPVTQKLSPDDLARYLESRGVKIEPRKARDNLYWFDFPTGEAKDGEQTPFVRLRLAVLRDQFSASRDLHESLLDHGPGWWGLRRSNLAILAPKTDLSTALAFAIKHKLVCWGMFTYAGTEDVYVVPGPYTQL
;
A
#
# COMPACT_ATOMS: atom_id res chain seq x y z
N MET A 1 31.17 -7.20 2.25
CA MET A 1 30.22 -8.20 2.77
C MET A 1 28.96 -7.42 3.15
N ALA A 2 28.04 -7.26 2.19
CA ALA A 2 26.88 -6.38 2.33
C ALA A 2 25.63 -7.24 2.50
N CYS A 3 24.86 -6.98 3.55
CA CYS A 3 23.70 -7.76 3.94
C CYS A 3 22.57 -7.62 2.91
N VAL A 4 22.53 -8.55 1.95
CA VAL A 4 21.37 -8.80 1.09
C VAL A 4 20.36 -9.62 1.87
N GLY A 5 19.13 -9.11 1.96
CA GLY A 5 17.92 -9.91 2.13
C GLY A 5 17.78 -10.68 3.44
N ILE A 6 17.46 -10.01 4.54
CA ILE A 6 16.65 -10.67 5.57
C ILE A 6 15.23 -10.76 5.00
N ASP A 7 14.82 -11.97 4.70
CA ASP A 7 13.45 -12.35 4.37
C ASP A 7 12.54 -11.91 5.53
N ALA A 8 11.44 -11.20 5.24
CA ALA A 8 10.52 -10.78 6.29
C ALA A 8 9.77 -11.96 6.91
N GLY A 9 9.91 -13.16 6.35
CA GLY A 9 9.20 -14.37 6.81
C GLY A 9 7.69 -14.23 6.64
N VAL A 10 7.26 -13.44 5.65
CA VAL A 10 5.85 -13.20 5.33
C VAL A 10 5.60 -13.71 3.92
N ASP A 11 4.76 -14.74 3.83
CA ASP A 11 4.30 -15.27 2.55
C ASP A 11 3.16 -14.42 2.00
N TYR A 12 3.47 -13.67 0.94
CA TYR A 12 2.46 -12.98 0.14
C TYR A 12 1.60 -14.01 -0.63
N PRO A 13 0.33 -13.68 -0.95
CA PRO A 13 -0.53 -14.59 -1.71
C PRO A 13 0.11 -14.97 -3.06
N SER A 14 -0.04 -16.21 -3.49
CA SER A 14 0.48 -16.67 -4.79
C SER A 14 -0.43 -16.34 -5.98
N ASP A 15 -1.65 -15.88 -5.73
CA ASP A 15 -2.69 -15.55 -6.71
C ASP A 15 -2.73 -14.05 -7.05
N LEU A 16 -1.58 -13.38 -6.93
CA LEU A 16 -1.47 -11.95 -7.23
C LEU A 16 -1.49 -11.70 -8.75
N PRO A 17 -2.19 -10.65 -9.23
CA PRO A 17 -2.22 -10.33 -10.65
C PRO A 17 -0.85 -9.88 -11.15
N ALA A 18 -0.51 -10.19 -12.40
CA ALA A 18 0.69 -9.63 -13.04
C ALA A 18 0.54 -8.09 -13.14
N PRO A 19 1.48 -7.29 -12.61
CA PRO A 19 1.38 -5.83 -12.66
C PRO A 19 1.36 -5.30 -14.09
N ASP A 20 2.08 -5.95 -15.01
CA ASP A 20 2.26 -5.50 -16.39
C ASP A 20 0.94 -5.37 -17.18
N ASP A 21 -0.07 -6.18 -16.84
CA ASP A 21 -1.40 -6.10 -17.47
C ASP A 21 -2.21 -4.89 -16.98
N GLN A 22 -1.84 -4.31 -15.84
CA GLN A 22 -2.54 -3.19 -15.19
C GLN A 22 -1.72 -1.89 -15.20
N VAL A 23 -0.58 -1.94 -15.88
CA VAL A 23 0.33 -0.82 -16.05
C VAL A 23 0.52 -0.52 -17.54
N ALA A 24 0.42 0.75 -17.91
CA ALA A 24 0.74 1.22 -19.26
C ALA A 24 2.18 1.76 -19.35
N ALA A 25 2.83 1.49 -20.48
CA ALA A 25 4.05 2.19 -20.88
C ALA A 25 3.75 3.68 -21.20
N PRO A 26 4.66 4.61 -20.90
CA PRO A 26 4.39 6.04 -21.05
C PRO A 26 4.16 6.42 -22.52
N HIS A 27 3.02 7.05 -22.82
CA HIS A 27 2.78 7.72 -24.10
C HIS A 27 3.34 9.16 -24.06
N PRO A 28 3.94 9.67 -25.14
CA PRO A 28 4.62 10.97 -25.12
C PRO A 28 3.67 12.17 -25.10
N ASP A 29 2.41 12.04 -25.53
CA ASP A 29 1.49 13.17 -25.68
C ASP A 29 0.10 12.82 -25.13
N GLY A 30 -0.22 13.33 -23.93
CA GLY A 30 -1.55 13.20 -23.33
C GLY A 30 -1.57 13.62 -21.87
N GLU A 31 -2.34 14.67 -21.56
CA GLU A 31 -2.59 15.16 -20.20
C GLU A 31 -3.14 14.05 -19.29
N ALA A 32 -2.69 14.09 -18.03
CA ALA A 32 -2.99 13.19 -16.91
C ALA A 32 -2.37 11.78 -17.01
N SER A 33 -1.20 11.60 -16.37
CA SER A 33 -0.72 10.27 -15.98
C SER A 33 0.30 10.37 -14.85
N ILE A 34 0.03 9.63 -13.77
CA ILE A 34 0.88 9.46 -12.59
C ILE A 34 2.19 8.79 -13.02
N ARG A 35 3.32 9.46 -12.79
CA ARG A 35 4.65 8.99 -13.23
C ARG A 35 5.39 8.26 -12.11
N LEU A 36 5.47 6.94 -12.21
CA LEU A 36 6.70 6.22 -11.85
C LEU A 36 7.64 6.25 -13.06
N ASN A 37 8.94 6.10 -12.89
CA ASN A 37 9.85 5.78 -13.99
C ASN A 37 9.40 4.50 -14.72
N GLY A 38 8.47 4.63 -15.67
CA GLY A 38 7.97 3.57 -16.55
C GLY A 38 6.60 2.97 -16.24
N PHE A 39 5.94 3.29 -15.12
CA PHE A 39 4.69 2.63 -14.70
C PHE A 39 3.54 3.62 -14.47
N VAL A 40 2.51 3.57 -15.32
CA VAL A 40 1.24 4.30 -15.16
C VAL A 40 0.16 3.29 -14.79
N ILE A 41 -0.50 3.46 -13.63
CA ILE A 41 -1.68 2.67 -13.28
C ILE A 41 -2.77 3.02 -14.30
N LYS A 42 -3.31 2.03 -15.00
CA LYS A 42 -4.37 2.26 -15.99
C LYS A 42 -5.62 2.86 -15.32
N ASP A 43 -6.31 3.75 -16.03
CA ASP A 43 -7.47 4.49 -15.50
C ASP A 43 -8.64 3.58 -15.06
N ASP A 44 -8.73 2.38 -15.64
CA ASP A 44 -9.73 1.37 -15.30
C ASP A 44 -9.50 0.73 -13.91
N VAL A 45 -8.27 0.78 -13.38
CA VAL A 45 -7.93 0.17 -12.09
C VAL A 45 -8.68 0.83 -10.94
N CYS A 46 -8.85 2.15 -10.99
CA CYS A 46 -9.54 2.93 -9.96
C CYS A 46 -10.94 3.39 -10.37
N LYS A 47 -11.51 2.81 -11.43
CA LYS A 47 -12.87 3.10 -11.86
C LYS A 47 -13.87 2.83 -10.72
N ASP A 48 -14.84 3.74 -10.57
CA ASP A 48 -15.88 3.70 -9.54
C ASP A 48 -15.36 3.80 -8.10
N ILE A 49 -14.15 4.34 -7.90
CA ILE A 49 -13.56 4.65 -6.59
C ILE A 49 -13.46 6.17 -6.44
N ASP A 50 -13.88 6.69 -5.29
CA ASP A 50 -13.66 8.10 -4.96
C ASP A 50 -12.18 8.35 -4.63
N THR A 51 -11.56 9.07 -5.54
CA THR A 51 -10.14 9.40 -5.57
C THR A 51 -9.85 10.85 -5.17
N HIS A 52 -10.87 11.61 -4.78
CA HIS A 52 -10.68 13.01 -4.44
C HIS A 52 -9.83 13.21 -3.16
N PRO A 53 -9.05 14.30 -3.09
CA PRO A 53 -8.32 14.66 -1.87
C PRO A 53 -9.21 14.68 -0.64
N VAL A 54 -8.81 13.93 0.39
CA VAL A 54 -9.49 13.93 1.69
C VAL A 54 -8.82 14.94 2.60
N THR A 55 -9.56 15.99 2.95
CA THR A 55 -9.11 17.05 3.86
C THR A 55 -9.44 16.77 5.33
N GLN A 56 -10.38 15.87 5.59
CA GLN A 56 -10.76 15.44 6.94
C GLN A 56 -9.79 14.40 7.53
N LYS A 57 -9.74 14.32 8.86
CA LYS A 57 -9.03 13.24 9.55
C LYS A 57 -9.78 11.94 9.37
N LEU A 58 -9.02 10.89 9.07
CA LEU A 58 -9.49 9.53 8.95
C LEU A 58 -9.13 8.72 10.19
N SER A 59 -9.91 7.67 10.38
CA SER A 59 -9.80 6.65 11.42
C SER A 59 -9.45 5.29 10.79
N PRO A 60 -9.03 4.29 11.59
CA PRO A 60 -8.83 2.92 11.09
C PRO A 60 -10.12 2.36 10.44
N ASP A 61 -11.28 2.72 10.97
CA ASP A 61 -12.58 2.25 10.45
C ASP A 61 -12.86 2.77 9.03
N ASP A 62 -12.27 3.90 8.62
CA ASP A 62 -12.39 4.39 7.24
C ASP A 62 -11.71 3.45 6.25
N LEU A 63 -10.53 2.92 6.60
CA LEU A 63 -9.88 1.90 5.79
C LEU A 63 -10.68 0.59 5.79
N ALA A 64 -11.21 0.17 6.95
CA ALA A 64 -12.02 -1.04 7.04
C ALA A 64 -13.29 -0.95 6.17
N ARG A 65 -14.01 0.19 6.24
CA ARG A 65 -15.17 0.47 5.38
C ARG A 65 -14.80 0.46 3.89
N TYR A 66 -13.65 1.06 3.55
CA TYR A 66 -13.15 1.04 2.19
C TYR A 66 -12.91 -0.40 1.69
N LEU A 67 -12.18 -1.20 2.47
CA LEU A 67 -11.89 -2.61 2.14
C LEU A 67 -13.18 -3.43 2.01
N GLU A 68 -14.14 -3.23 2.92
CA GLU A 68 -15.42 -3.94 2.89
C GLU A 68 -16.21 -3.59 1.62
N SER A 69 -16.19 -2.32 1.18
CA SER A 69 -16.82 -1.92 -0.08
C SER A 69 -16.23 -2.61 -1.32
N ARG A 70 -15.02 -3.17 -1.19
CA ARG A 70 -14.32 -3.94 -2.24
C ARG A 70 -14.41 -5.45 -2.01
N GLY A 71 -15.25 -5.90 -1.07
CA GLY A 71 -15.45 -7.32 -0.76
C GLY A 71 -14.41 -7.92 0.19
N VAL A 72 -13.55 -7.09 0.79
CA VAL A 72 -12.51 -7.54 1.73
C VAL A 72 -12.90 -7.14 3.15
N LYS A 73 -13.34 -8.11 3.95
CA LYS A 73 -13.72 -7.86 5.36
C LYS A 73 -12.51 -8.09 6.27
N ILE A 74 -11.87 -6.99 6.69
CA ILE A 74 -10.75 -7.00 7.64
C ILE A 74 -11.06 -6.01 8.76
N GLU A 75 -11.05 -6.52 9.99
CA GLU A 75 -11.25 -5.70 11.18
C GLU A 75 -9.90 -5.13 11.70
N PRO A 76 -9.83 -3.83 12.05
CA PRO A 76 -8.62 -3.24 12.58
C PRO A 76 -8.33 -3.74 13.99
N ARG A 77 -7.19 -4.39 14.21
CA ARG A 77 -6.75 -4.78 15.56
C ARG A 77 -5.87 -3.69 16.17
N LYS A 78 -6.35 -3.02 17.22
CA LYS A 78 -5.54 -2.02 17.95
C LYS A 78 -4.32 -2.69 18.59
N ALA A 79 -3.13 -2.24 18.21
CA ALA A 79 -1.86 -2.77 18.72
C ALA A 79 -1.28 -1.91 19.85
N ARG A 80 -1.31 -0.59 19.66
CA ARG A 80 -0.96 0.44 20.68
C ARG A 80 -1.75 1.72 20.38
N ASP A 81 -1.64 2.73 21.23
CA ASP A 81 -2.44 3.97 21.21
C ASP A 81 -2.83 4.45 19.82
N ASN A 82 -1.85 4.64 18.94
CA ASN A 82 -2.02 5.16 17.58
C ASN A 82 -1.70 4.14 16.48
N LEU A 83 -1.56 2.85 16.79
CA LEU A 83 -1.16 1.82 15.83
C LEU A 83 -2.18 0.69 15.77
N TYR A 84 -2.55 0.33 14.56
CA TYR A 84 -3.52 -0.72 14.26
C TYR A 84 -2.91 -1.72 13.28
N TRP A 85 -3.31 -2.97 13.38
CA TRP A 85 -2.91 -4.04 12.48
C TRP A 85 -4.10 -4.44 11.61
N PHE A 86 -3.84 -4.59 10.31
CA PHE A 86 -4.76 -5.15 9.33
C PHE A 86 -4.13 -6.44 8.80
N ASP A 87 -4.68 -7.58 9.20
CA ASP A 87 -4.18 -8.90 8.83
C ASP A 87 -4.93 -9.37 7.57
N PHE A 88 -4.24 -9.34 6.42
CA PHE A 88 -4.78 -9.79 5.13
C PHE A 88 -4.52 -11.28 4.96
N PRO A 89 -5.55 -12.14 4.91
CA PRO A 89 -5.34 -13.58 4.76
C PRO A 89 -4.71 -13.89 3.40
N THR A 90 -3.70 -14.77 3.38
CA THR A 90 -2.95 -15.14 2.15
C THR A 90 -3.19 -16.57 1.69
N GLY A 91 -4.04 -17.33 2.39
CA GLY A 91 -4.43 -18.68 2.03
C GLY A 91 -5.46 -19.26 3.00
N GLU A 92 -5.82 -20.53 2.83
CA GLU A 92 -6.66 -21.25 3.78
C GLU A 92 -5.83 -21.73 4.98
N ALA A 93 -6.44 -21.76 6.16
CA ALA A 93 -5.83 -22.39 7.32
C ALA A 93 -5.69 -23.89 7.06
N LYS A 94 -4.49 -24.45 7.22
CA LYS A 94 -4.33 -25.90 7.31
C LYS A 94 -4.83 -26.37 8.68
N ASP A 95 -5.33 -27.60 8.76
CA ASP A 95 -5.88 -28.15 10.00
C ASP A 95 -4.90 -27.99 11.18
N GLY A 96 -5.28 -27.15 12.16
CA GLY A 96 -4.50 -26.88 13.37
C GLY A 96 -3.51 -25.71 13.29
N GLU A 97 -3.34 -25.07 12.13
CA GLU A 97 -2.45 -23.90 11.95
C GLU A 97 -3.24 -22.59 11.86
N GLN A 98 -2.61 -21.47 12.25
CA GLN A 98 -3.18 -20.15 12.01
C GLN A 98 -3.17 -19.84 10.51
N THR A 99 -4.25 -19.23 10.02
CA THR A 99 -4.29 -18.74 8.63
C THR A 99 -3.11 -17.81 8.37
N PRO A 100 -2.29 -18.05 7.33
CA PRO A 100 -1.21 -17.15 7.00
C PRO A 100 -1.78 -15.79 6.60
N PHE A 101 -1.09 -14.71 7.00
CA PHE A 101 -1.54 -13.36 6.72
C PHE A 101 -0.37 -12.40 6.44
N VAL A 102 -0.64 -11.40 5.61
CA VAL A 102 0.18 -10.21 5.45
C VAL A 102 -0.34 -9.14 6.39
N ARG A 103 0.46 -8.75 7.38
CA ARG A 103 0.08 -7.71 8.34
C ARG A 103 0.50 -6.33 7.85
N LEU A 104 -0.48 -5.49 7.54
CA LEU A 104 -0.25 -4.05 7.36
C LEU A 104 -0.35 -3.33 8.71
N ARG A 105 0.59 -2.40 8.94
CA ARG A 105 0.67 -1.59 10.15
C ARG A 105 0.16 -0.19 9.84
N LEU A 106 -0.99 0.17 10.38
CA LEU A 106 -1.62 1.48 10.19
C LEU A 106 -1.35 2.36 11.41
N ALA A 107 -0.61 3.45 11.20
CA ALA A 107 -0.44 4.51 12.17
C ALA A 107 -1.49 5.61 11.95
N VAL A 108 -2.11 6.09 13.03
CA VAL A 108 -3.02 7.24 13.07
C VAL A 108 -2.27 8.44 13.61
N LEU A 109 -1.97 9.40 12.75
CA LEU A 109 -1.15 10.57 13.10
C LEU A 109 -2.02 11.81 13.28
N ARG A 110 -1.38 12.90 13.73
CA ARG A 110 -2.04 14.18 14.00
C ARG A 110 -2.61 14.82 12.73
N ASP A 111 -1.88 14.76 11.64
CA ASP A 111 -2.15 15.47 10.38
C ASP A 111 -1.43 14.76 9.20
N GLN A 112 -1.69 15.24 7.97
CA GLN A 112 -1.13 14.67 6.75
C GLN A 112 0.40 14.76 6.66
N PHE A 113 1.00 15.82 7.20
CA PHE A 113 2.44 16.02 7.17
C PHE A 113 3.14 15.02 8.10
N SER A 114 2.55 14.81 9.28
CA SER A 114 3.01 13.82 10.24
C SER A 114 2.94 12.40 9.66
N ALA A 115 1.86 12.07 8.92
CA ALA A 115 1.72 10.77 8.27
C ALA A 115 2.74 10.57 7.13
N SER A 116 2.96 11.59 6.29
CA SER A 116 3.99 11.51 5.24
C SER A 116 5.39 11.34 5.83
N ARG A 117 5.71 12.09 6.89
CA ARG A 117 7.00 11.99 7.59
C ARG A 117 7.19 10.61 8.22
N ASP A 118 6.19 10.13 8.98
CA ASP A 118 6.24 8.83 9.66
C ASP A 118 6.42 7.67 8.66
N LEU A 119 5.71 7.70 7.53
CA LEU A 119 5.88 6.71 6.47
C LEU A 119 7.29 6.79 5.84
N HIS A 120 7.76 8.00 5.53
CA HIS A 120 9.08 8.19 4.93
C HIS A 120 10.20 7.71 5.86
N GLU A 121 10.18 8.11 7.13
CA GLU A 121 11.14 7.69 8.15
C GLU A 121 11.10 6.16 8.33
N SER A 122 9.91 5.57 8.43
CA SER A 122 9.76 4.10 8.53
C SER A 122 10.38 3.36 7.35
N LEU A 123 10.21 3.87 6.13
CA LEU A 123 10.78 3.26 4.93
C LEU A 123 12.32 3.36 4.92
N LEU A 124 12.89 4.47 5.40
CA LEU A 124 14.33 4.62 5.54
C LEU A 124 14.91 3.69 6.61
N ASP A 125 14.26 3.61 7.77
CA ASP A 125 14.72 2.79 8.91
C ASP A 125 14.69 1.30 8.57
N HIS A 126 13.67 0.86 7.83
CA HIS A 126 13.51 -0.53 7.43
C HIS A 126 14.30 -0.91 6.16
N GLY A 127 14.56 0.07 5.28
CA GLY A 127 15.37 -0.08 4.10
C GLY A 127 14.68 -0.75 2.90
N PRO A 128 15.46 -1.17 1.89
CA PRO A 128 14.93 -1.61 0.60
C PRO A 128 13.97 -2.81 0.68
N GLY A 129 12.91 -2.75 -0.13
CA GLY A 129 11.82 -3.73 -0.25
C GLY A 129 10.61 -3.44 0.64
N TRP A 130 10.73 -2.51 1.59
CA TRP A 130 9.58 -2.05 2.37
C TRP A 130 8.74 -1.07 1.55
N TRP A 131 7.44 -1.08 1.82
CA TRP A 131 6.50 -0.24 1.10
C TRP A 131 5.33 0.14 1.99
N GLY A 132 4.51 1.06 1.52
CA GLY A 132 3.40 1.55 2.29
C GLY A 132 2.51 2.51 1.53
N LEU A 133 1.50 3.01 2.22
CA LEU A 133 0.50 3.91 1.68
C LEU A 133 0.24 5.06 2.65
N ARG A 134 -0.06 6.24 2.12
CA ARG A 134 -0.53 7.37 2.93
C ARG A 134 -1.82 7.94 2.37
N ARG A 135 -2.81 8.15 3.24
CA ARG A 135 -4.05 8.91 2.94
C ARG A 135 -4.41 9.77 4.15
N SER A 136 -4.58 11.08 3.94
CA SER A 136 -4.81 12.05 5.02
C SER A 136 -3.78 11.86 6.16
N ASN A 137 -4.21 11.78 7.41
CA ASN A 137 -3.41 11.56 8.62
C ASN A 137 -3.06 10.08 8.88
N LEU A 138 -3.32 9.16 7.95
CA LEU A 138 -3.01 7.74 8.10
C LEU A 138 -1.78 7.36 7.29
N ALA A 139 -0.87 6.64 7.93
CA ALA A 139 0.30 6.01 7.31
C ALA A 139 0.21 4.50 7.46
N ILE A 140 0.40 3.76 6.39
CA ILE A 140 0.33 2.29 6.36
C ILE A 140 1.69 1.78 5.92
N LEU A 141 2.30 0.92 6.73
CA LEU A 141 3.55 0.23 6.42
C LEU A 141 3.27 -1.26 6.20
N ALA A 142 3.78 -1.78 5.10
CA ALA A 142 3.65 -3.17 4.70
C ALA A 142 5.01 -3.90 4.82
N PRO A 143 5.02 -5.22 5.02
CA PRO A 143 6.25 -5.98 5.14
C PRO A 143 7.05 -5.97 3.83
N LYS A 144 8.34 -6.30 3.97
CA LYS A 144 9.29 -6.34 2.86
C LYS A 144 8.87 -7.34 1.79
N THR A 145 8.93 -6.93 0.53
CA THR A 145 8.81 -7.80 -0.65
C THR A 145 9.43 -7.11 -1.88
N ASP A 146 9.45 -7.76 -3.04
CA ASP A 146 9.87 -7.11 -4.29
C ASP A 146 8.78 -6.16 -4.82
N LEU A 147 9.18 -5.20 -5.67
CA LEU A 147 8.28 -4.16 -6.19
C LEU A 147 7.08 -4.74 -6.94
N SER A 148 7.27 -5.81 -7.71
CA SER A 148 6.21 -6.44 -8.49
C SER A 148 5.15 -7.03 -7.57
N THR A 149 5.58 -7.80 -6.56
CA THR A 149 4.69 -8.38 -5.54
C THR A 149 3.98 -7.30 -4.70
N ALA A 150 4.69 -6.23 -4.31
CA ALA A 150 4.10 -5.11 -3.58
C ALA A 150 3.00 -4.42 -4.39
N LEU A 151 3.26 -4.11 -5.66
CA LEU A 151 2.29 -3.50 -6.56
C LEU A 151 1.11 -4.43 -6.83
N ALA A 152 1.36 -5.71 -7.12
CA ALA A 152 0.31 -6.68 -7.38
C ALA A 152 -0.64 -6.82 -6.18
N PHE A 153 -0.10 -6.86 -4.96
CA PHE A 153 -0.90 -6.87 -3.73
C PHE A 153 -1.71 -5.58 -3.57
N ALA A 154 -1.07 -4.42 -3.75
CA ALA A 154 -1.74 -3.13 -3.62
C ALA A 154 -2.83 -2.93 -4.68
N ILE A 155 -2.65 -3.48 -5.88
CA ILE A 155 -3.62 -3.47 -6.98
C ILE A 155 -4.78 -4.43 -6.69
N LYS A 156 -4.51 -5.68 -6.27
CA LYS A 156 -5.53 -6.68 -5.94
C LYS A 156 -6.53 -6.14 -4.92
N HIS A 157 -6.03 -5.45 -3.90
CA HIS A 157 -6.84 -4.85 -2.84
C HIS A 157 -7.20 -3.38 -3.10
N LYS A 158 -6.92 -2.86 -4.31
CA LYS A 158 -7.19 -1.48 -4.75
C LYS A 158 -6.59 -0.39 -3.83
N LEU A 159 -5.62 -0.74 -2.99
CA LEU A 159 -4.96 0.16 -2.06
C LEU A 159 -4.30 1.35 -2.76
N VAL A 160 -3.76 1.15 -3.96
CA VAL A 160 -3.20 2.23 -4.82
C VAL A 160 -4.23 3.30 -5.18
N CYS A 161 -5.52 2.97 -5.17
CA CYS A 161 -6.61 3.92 -5.37
C CYS A 161 -7.01 4.61 -4.06
N TRP A 162 -6.77 3.97 -2.92
CA TRP A 162 -7.09 4.51 -1.61
C TRP A 162 -6.09 5.56 -1.15
N GLY A 163 -4.79 5.36 -1.38
CA GLY A 163 -3.76 6.26 -0.89
C GLY A 163 -2.57 6.39 -1.84
N MET A 164 -1.64 7.27 -1.49
CA MET A 164 -0.38 7.40 -2.21
C MET A 164 0.50 6.22 -1.82
N PHE A 165 0.84 5.37 -2.79
CA PHE A 165 1.71 4.22 -2.58
C PHE A 165 3.17 4.68 -2.62
N THR A 166 4.00 4.11 -1.77
CA THR A 166 5.43 4.41 -1.70
C THR A 166 6.21 3.14 -1.45
N TYR A 167 7.29 2.94 -2.18
CA TYR A 167 8.16 1.77 -2.08
C TYR A 167 9.62 2.22 -1.95
N ALA A 168 10.34 1.64 -0.99
CA ALA A 168 11.77 1.85 -0.81
C ALA A 168 12.55 0.88 -1.71
N GLY A 169 13.15 1.39 -2.78
CA GLY A 169 14.12 0.67 -3.60
C GLY A 169 15.50 0.63 -2.97
N THR A 170 16.44 0.00 -3.66
CA THR A 170 17.85 -0.11 -3.23
C THR A 170 18.60 1.21 -3.33
N GLU A 171 18.30 2.01 -4.35
CA GLU A 171 18.91 3.35 -4.55
C GLU A 171 17.87 4.46 -4.74
N ASP A 172 16.61 4.11 -5.02
CA ASP A 172 15.52 5.04 -5.32
C ASP A 172 14.31 4.83 -4.40
N VAL A 173 13.56 5.90 -4.11
CA VAL A 173 12.21 5.80 -3.52
C VAL A 173 11.18 5.97 -4.62
N TYR A 174 10.36 4.95 -4.83
CA TYR A 174 9.28 4.97 -5.82
C TYR A 174 7.99 5.45 -5.15
N VAL A 175 7.53 6.65 -5.50
CA VAL A 175 6.25 7.18 -5.04
C VAL A 175 5.27 7.08 -6.19
N VAL A 176 4.21 6.30 -6.01
CA VAL A 176 3.00 6.42 -6.83
C VAL A 176 2.10 7.40 -6.08
N PRO A 177 2.05 8.68 -6.49
CA PRO A 177 0.95 9.49 -6.06
C PRO A 177 -0.31 8.75 -6.54
N GLY A 178 -1.17 8.34 -5.61
CA GLY A 178 -2.53 7.99 -6.01
C GLY A 178 -3.14 9.19 -6.75
N PRO A 179 -4.35 9.09 -7.28
CA PRO A 179 -5.07 10.17 -7.99
C PRO A 179 -5.27 11.49 -7.18
N TYR A 180 -4.69 11.57 -6.00
CA TYR A 180 -4.62 12.68 -5.05
C TYR A 180 -3.62 13.80 -5.40
N THR A 181 -2.94 13.78 -6.56
CA THR A 181 -2.11 14.94 -6.98
C THR A 181 -2.96 16.02 -7.63
N GLN A 182 -3.74 16.72 -6.82
CA GLN A 182 -4.11 18.10 -7.08
C GLN A 182 -4.09 18.86 -5.76
N LEU A 183 -3.09 19.73 -5.64
CA LEU A 183 -3.17 21.07 -5.07
C LEU A 183 -1.97 21.87 -5.60
#